data_AF-A0A7C8FTE5-F1
#
_entry.id   AF-A0A7C8FTE5-F1
#
_cell.length_a   1.000
_cell.length_b   1.000
_cell.length_c   1.000
_cell.angle_alpha   90.00
_cell.angle_beta   90.00
_cell.angle_gamma   90.00
#
_symmetry.space_group_name_H-M   'P 1'
#
loop_
_entity.id
_entity.type
_entity.pdbx_description
1 polymer ?
#
loop_
_entity_poly.entity_id
_entity_poly.type
_entity_poly.pdbx_seq_one_letter_code
_entity_poly.pdbx_strand_id
1 'polypeptide(L)'
;MAIIVAAASAERRDAVWPRLLAPMCSMVRGASGLGEVETEWLERWLLFEAGRGDLGPHDVQTVQMSIADAALALGYGGVPVADVVAVRALRALQEVGILRLVHKGVKGHSSLYAVMPLPPADGDEIP
;
A
#
# COMPACT_ATOMS: atom_id res chain seq x y z
N MET A 1 -24.42 -1.40 3.46
CA MET A 1 -23.06 -1.66 2.93
C MET A 1 -22.12 -0.46 3.03
N ALA A 2 -22.46 0.74 2.56
CA ALA A 2 -21.55 1.91 2.61
C ALA A 2 -21.00 2.27 4.02
N ILE A 3 -21.77 2.04 5.08
CA ILE A 3 -21.37 2.36 6.47
C ILE A 3 -20.32 1.37 7.01
N ILE A 4 -20.39 0.09 6.62
CA ILE A 4 -19.48 -0.96 7.12
C ILE A 4 -18.13 -0.86 6.43
N VAL A 5 -18.12 -0.65 5.11
CA VAL A 5 -16.89 -0.39 4.34
C VAL A 5 -16.20 0.89 4.82
N ALA A 6 -16.97 1.94 5.14
CA ALA A 6 -16.44 3.17 5.72
C ALA A 6 -15.83 2.94 7.11
N ALA A 7 -16.45 2.11 7.95
CA ALA A 7 -15.96 1.77 9.28
C ALA A 7 -14.66 0.94 9.23
N ALA A 8 -14.60 -0.09 8.39
CA ALA A 8 -13.37 -0.88 8.20
C ALA A 8 -12.23 -0.04 7.58
N SER A 9 -12.57 0.88 6.68
CA SER A 9 -11.61 1.84 6.12
C SER A 9 -11.19 2.92 7.14
N ALA A 10 -12.01 3.20 8.15
CA ALA A 10 -11.67 4.08 9.26
C ALA A 10 -10.76 3.36 10.26
N GLU A 11 -11.06 2.11 10.60
CA GLU A 11 -10.23 1.28 11.48
C GLU A 11 -8.81 1.05 10.92
N ARG A 12 -8.68 0.87 9.59
CA ARG A 12 -7.36 0.81 8.93
C ARG A 12 -6.61 2.14 8.94
N ARG A 13 -7.33 3.27 8.83
CA ARG A 13 -6.75 4.61 9.00
C ARG A 13 -6.27 4.83 10.44
N ASP A 14 -6.97 4.25 11.42
CA ASP A 14 -6.68 4.36 12.85
C ASP A 14 -5.68 3.33 13.39
N ALA A 15 -5.30 2.34 12.58
CA ALA A 15 -4.22 1.42 12.92
C ALA A 15 -2.92 2.19 13.20
N VAL A 16 -1.99 1.60 13.96
CA VAL A 16 -0.73 2.27 14.32
C VAL A 16 0.27 2.22 13.16
N TRP A 17 0.21 1.18 12.32
CA TRP A 17 1.14 0.98 11.21
C TRP A 17 1.14 2.11 10.15
N PRO A 18 0.03 2.77 9.74
CA PRO A 18 0.08 3.93 8.85
C PRO A 18 0.83 5.10 9.50
N ARG A 19 0.76 5.29 10.83
CA ARG A 19 1.56 6.31 11.54
C ARG A 19 3.03 5.92 11.65
N LEU A 20 3.35 4.63 11.68
CA LEU A 20 4.72 4.13 11.63
C LEU A 20 5.30 4.17 10.22
N LEU A 21 4.46 4.01 9.19
CA LEU A 21 4.83 4.12 7.78
C LEU A 21 4.78 5.56 7.26
N ALA A 22 3.99 6.46 7.84
CA ALA A 22 3.85 7.84 7.39
C ALA A 22 5.18 8.63 7.34
N PRO A 23 6.13 8.43 8.27
CA PRO A 23 7.47 8.99 8.13
C PRO A 23 8.23 8.38 6.96
N MET A 24 7.99 7.10 6.66
CA MET A 24 8.69 6.29 5.66
C MET A 24 8.20 6.47 4.23
N CYS A 25 6.90 6.67 4.05
CA CYS A 25 6.24 6.63 2.77
C CYS A 25 5.90 8.04 2.28
N SER A 26 6.25 8.33 1.02
CA SER A 26 5.99 9.64 0.43
C SER A 26 4.51 9.99 0.39
N MET A 27 3.61 8.99 0.35
CA MET A 27 2.19 9.16 0.73
C MET A 27 1.49 7.81 0.94
N VAL A 28 0.76 7.69 2.04
CA VAL A 28 -0.28 6.66 2.22
C VAL A 28 -1.56 7.21 1.58
N ARG A 29 -2.03 6.61 0.49
CA ARG A 29 -3.23 7.08 -0.25
C ARG A 29 -4.32 6.01 -0.24
N GLY A 30 -5.57 6.43 -0.04
CA GLY A 30 -6.70 5.67 -0.55
C GLY A 30 -6.75 5.82 -2.08
N ALA A 31 -7.39 4.91 -2.82
CA ALA A 31 -7.37 5.00 -4.28
C ALA A 31 -7.99 6.28 -4.86
N SER A 32 -8.86 6.99 -4.13
CA SER A 32 -9.33 8.32 -4.54
C SER A 32 -8.20 9.36 -4.62
N GLY A 33 -7.02 9.06 -4.09
CA GLY A 33 -5.81 9.85 -4.22
C GLY A 33 -4.81 9.32 -5.24
N LEU A 34 -5.04 8.17 -5.89
CA LEU A 34 -4.14 7.64 -6.92
C LEU A 34 -4.37 8.34 -8.27
N GLY A 35 -3.33 8.40 -9.10
CA GLY A 35 -3.48 8.79 -10.50
C GLY A 35 -4.19 7.71 -11.31
N GLU A 36 -4.59 8.05 -12.53
CA GLU A 36 -5.29 7.13 -13.45
C GLU A 36 -4.47 5.85 -13.69
N VAL A 37 -3.17 6.00 -13.95
CA VAL A 37 -2.24 4.88 -14.21
C VAL A 37 -2.12 3.96 -13.00
N GLU A 38 -1.96 4.51 -11.80
CA GLU A 38 -1.81 3.70 -10.59
C GLU A 38 -3.11 3.06 -10.14
N THR A 39 -4.24 3.67 -10.48
CA THR A 39 -5.56 3.08 -10.29
C THR A 39 -5.71 1.85 -11.20
N GLU A 40 -5.34 1.94 -12.47
CA GLU A 40 -5.37 0.81 -13.41
C GLU A 40 -4.48 -0.36 -12.92
N TRP A 41 -3.28 -0.05 -12.40
CA TRP A 41 -2.42 -1.08 -11.82
C TRP A 41 -3.07 -1.80 -10.64
N LEU A 42 -3.72 -1.04 -9.76
CA LEU A 42 -4.41 -1.60 -8.60
C LEU A 42 -5.60 -2.47 -9.02
N GLU A 43 -6.43 -2.02 -9.96
CA GLU A 43 -7.57 -2.79 -10.48
C GLU A 43 -7.12 -4.11 -11.10
N ARG A 44 -6.09 -4.05 -11.96
CA ARG A 44 -5.55 -5.24 -12.60
C ARG A 44 -5.00 -6.22 -11.56
N TRP A 45 -4.27 -5.71 -10.58
CA TRP A 45 -3.72 -6.55 -9.51
C TRP A 45 -4.82 -7.18 -8.65
N LEU A 46 -5.86 -6.42 -8.28
CA LEU A 46 -6.99 -6.93 -7.51
C LEU A 46 -7.70 -8.07 -8.27
N LEU A 47 -7.93 -7.87 -9.56
CA LEU A 47 -8.65 -8.82 -10.40
C LEU A 47 -7.84 -10.10 -10.66
N PHE A 48 -6.57 -9.97 -11.04
CA PHE A 48 -5.78 -11.09 -11.57
C PHE A 48 -4.82 -11.72 -10.57
N GLU A 49 -4.31 -10.97 -9.59
CA GLU A 49 -3.31 -11.47 -8.65
C GLU A 49 -3.90 -11.70 -7.26
N ALA A 50 -4.69 -10.75 -6.75
CA ALA A 50 -5.31 -10.89 -5.43
C ALA A 50 -6.57 -11.77 -5.46
N GLY A 51 -7.19 -11.95 -6.63
CA GLY A 51 -8.46 -12.67 -6.78
C GLY A 51 -9.64 -11.96 -6.09
N ARG A 52 -9.53 -10.65 -5.89
CA ARG A 52 -10.49 -9.79 -5.18
C ARG A 52 -11.19 -8.83 -6.12
N GLY A 53 -11.81 -9.38 -7.16
CA GLY A 53 -12.63 -8.61 -8.11
C GLY A 53 -13.90 -8.02 -7.48
N ASP A 54 -14.24 -8.42 -6.26
CA ASP A 54 -15.28 -7.81 -5.42
C ASP A 54 -14.87 -6.44 -4.88
N LEU A 55 -13.56 -6.16 -4.80
CA LEU A 55 -13.05 -4.90 -4.28
C LEU A 55 -12.81 -3.89 -5.40
N GLY A 56 -13.28 -2.67 -5.19
CA GLY A 56 -12.87 -1.53 -5.97
C GLY A 56 -11.56 -0.93 -5.44
N PRO A 57 -10.85 -0.12 -6.26
CA PRO A 57 -9.70 0.64 -5.80
C PRO A 57 -9.97 1.40 -4.49
N HIS A 58 -11.15 2.02 -4.36
CA HIS A 58 -11.52 2.85 -3.21
C HIS A 58 -11.57 2.10 -1.88
N ASP A 59 -11.72 0.77 -1.92
CA ASP A 59 -11.81 -0.07 -0.73
C ASP A 59 -10.41 -0.45 -0.20
N VAL A 60 -9.37 -0.18 -0.99
CA VAL A 60 -7.99 -0.60 -0.73
C VAL A 60 -7.12 0.59 -0.39
N GLN A 61 -6.40 0.45 0.73
CA GLN A 61 -5.39 1.39 1.13
C GLN A 61 -4.08 1.04 0.42
N THR A 62 -3.43 2.05 -0.13
CA THR A 62 -2.20 1.89 -0.91
C THR A 62 -1.09 2.79 -0.39
N VAL A 63 0.12 2.38 -0.67
CA VAL A 63 1.35 3.10 -0.36
C VAL A 63 2.13 3.26 -1.64
N GLN A 64 2.44 4.52 -1.99
CA GLN A 64 3.40 4.83 -3.05
C GLN A 64 4.71 5.20 -2.40
N MET A 65 5.79 4.55 -2.84
CA MET A 65 7.11 4.82 -2.29
C MET A 65 8.20 4.62 -3.35
N SER A 66 9.08 5.61 -3.47
CA SER A 66 10.35 5.45 -4.16
C SER A 66 11.41 4.93 -3.18
N ILE A 67 12.45 4.27 -3.71
CA ILE A 67 13.58 3.79 -2.89
C ILE A 67 14.28 4.99 -2.21
N ALA A 68 14.37 6.12 -2.91
CA ALA A 68 14.99 7.34 -2.39
C ALA A 68 14.19 7.94 -1.21
N ASP A 69 12.86 7.92 -1.29
CA ASP A 69 12.00 8.40 -0.19
C ASP A 69 12.11 7.48 1.03
N ALA A 70 12.11 6.16 0.80
CA ALA A 70 12.29 5.17 1.85
C ALA A 70 13.66 5.32 2.55
N ALA A 71 14.71 5.56 1.77
CA ALA A 71 16.07 5.82 2.25
C ALA A 71 16.12 7.08 3.12
N LEU A 72 15.57 8.20 2.62
CA LEU A 72 15.52 9.47 3.32
C LEU A 72 14.82 9.34 4.68
N ALA A 73 13.68 8.66 4.70
CA ALA A 73 12.88 8.52 5.89
C ALA A 73 13.48 7.61 6.97
N LEU A 74 14.31 6.65 6.56
CA LEU A 74 15.09 5.83 7.48
C LEU A 74 16.31 6.58 8.05
N GLY A 75 16.46 7.88 7.73
CA GLY A 75 17.56 8.73 8.20
C GLY A 75 18.83 8.57 7.37
N TYR A 76 18.76 7.92 6.21
CA TYR A 76 19.90 7.70 5.33
C TYR A 76 19.80 8.62 4.11
N GLY A 77 20.44 9.79 4.19
CA GLY A 77 20.44 10.78 3.10
C GLY A 77 21.50 10.50 2.04
N GLY A 78 21.09 10.16 0.81
CA GLY A 78 21.89 10.30 -0.42
C GLY A 78 23.08 9.35 -0.63
N VAL A 79 23.22 8.28 0.17
CA VAL A 79 24.34 7.32 0.09
C VAL A 79 23.85 5.98 -0.50
N PRO A 80 24.64 5.23 -1.29
CA PRO A 80 24.23 3.92 -1.83
C PRO A 80 23.78 2.89 -0.77
N VAL A 81 24.31 3.01 0.46
CA VAL A 81 23.90 2.17 1.60
C VAL A 81 22.44 2.42 1.98
N ALA A 82 21.94 3.63 1.76
CA ALA A 82 20.56 4.03 2.04
C ALA A 82 19.56 3.22 1.21
N ASP A 83 19.84 3.04 -0.09
CA ASP A 83 18.99 2.24 -0.99
C ASP A 83 18.95 0.78 -0.55
N VAL A 84 20.09 0.22 -0.12
CA VAL A 84 20.16 -1.16 0.38
C VAL A 84 19.32 -1.32 1.65
N VAL A 85 19.39 -0.36 2.57
CA VAL A 85 18.61 -0.39 3.81
C VAL A 85 17.12 -0.20 3.53
N ALA A 86 16.76 0.73 2.64
CA ALA A 86 15.39 0.96 2.19
C ALA A 86 14.77 -0.28 1.53
N VAL A 87 15.50 -0.94 0.63
CA VAL A 87 15.06 -2.19 0.00
C VAL A 87 14.85 -3.30 1.03
N ARG A 88 15.73 -3.41 2.03
CA ARG A 88 15.58 -4.39 3.11
C ARG A 88 14.37 -4.10 3.98
N ALA A 89 14.13 -2.84 4.35
CA ALA A 89 12.96 -2.45 5.13
C ALA A 89 11.65 -2.73 4.37
N LEU A 90 11.60 -2.37 3.08
CA LEU A 90 10.48 -2.68 2.19
C LEU A 90 10.23 -4.19 2.05
N ARG A 91 11.29 -4.99 1.97
CA ARG A 91 11.17 -6.44 1.92
C ARG A 91 10.67 -7.01 3.24
N ALA A 92 11.18 -6.53 4.38
CA ALA A 92 10.71 -6.97 5.69
C ALA A 92 9.21 -6.70 5.90
N LEU A 93 8.70 -5.55 5.45
CA LEU A 93 7.27 -5.24 5.49
C LEU A 93 6.42 -6.17 4.60
N GLN A 94 6.98 -6.65 3.50
CA GLN A 94 6.35 -7.66 2.66
C GLN A 94 6.38 -9.05 3.30
N GLU A 95 7.50 -9.43 3.91
CA GLU A 95 7.67 -10.72 4.60
C GLU A 95 6.74 -10.84 5.81
N VAL A 96 6.55 -9.76 6.57
CA VAL A 96 5.59 -9.70 7.69
C VAL A 96 4.14 -9.60 7.20
N GLY A 97 3.94 -9.37 5.89
CA GLY A 97 2.61 -9.35 5.28
C GLY A 97 1.83 -8.07 5.57
N ILE A 98 2.50 -6.95 5.84
CA ILE A 98 1.89 -5.61 5.97
C ILE A 98 1.70 -4.97 4.60
N LEU A 99 2.65 -5.16 3.69
CA LEU A 99 2.61 -4.65 2.33
C LEU A 99 2.65 -5.78 1.31
N ARG A 100 1.92 -5.61 0.21
CA ARG A 100 2.05 -6.46 -0.97
C ARG A 100 2.34 -5.60 -2.18
N LEU A 101 3.35 -5.98 -2.97
CA LEU A 101 3.69 -5.25 -4.18
C LEU A 101 2.57 -5.42 -5.21
N VAL A 102 2.00 -4.30 -5.65
CA VAL A 102 0.97 -4.22 -6.69
C VAL A 102 1.66 -4.04 -8.04
N HIS A 103 2.56 -3.06 -8.12
CA HIS A 103 3.31 -2.79 -9.31
C HIS A 103 4.67 -2.18 -8.98
N LYS A 104 5.71 -2.63 -9.67
CA LYS A 104 7.05 -2.05 -9.52
C LYS A 104 7.08 -0.66 -10.16
N GLY A 105 7.72 0.30 -9.51
CA GLY A 105 7.85 1.65 -10.04
C GLY A 105 8.48 1.67 -11.44
N VAL A 106 7.95 2.53 -12.30
CA VAL A 106 8.46 2.79 -13.66
C VAL A 106 8.86 4.26 -13.78
N LYS A 107 9.53 4.66 -14.84
CA LYS A 107 9.99 6.05 -14.99
C LYS A 107 8.81 7.03 -14.84
N GLY A 108 8.91 7.94 -13.87
CA GLY A 108 7.86 8.92 -13.56
C GLY A 108 6.84 8.47 -12.50
N HIS A 109 6.86 7.20 -12.08
CA HIS A 109 5.91 6.64 -11.13
C HIS A 109 6.61 5.80 -10.05
N SER A 110 6.25 6.03 -8.79
CA SER A 110 6.77 5.25 -7.66
C SER A 110 6.23 3.82 -7.66
N SER A 111 6.87 2.92 -6.91
CA SER A 111 6.32 1.58 -6.71
C SER A 111 5.03 1.67 -5.91
N LEU A 112 4.04 0.88 -6.31
CA LEU A 112 2.74 0.82 -5.68
C LEU A 112 2.64 -0.45 -4.83
N TYR A 113 2.25 -0.27 -3.57
CA TYR A 113 2.02 -1.34 -2.62
C TYR A 113 0.59 -1.28 -2.12
N ALA A 114 -0.07 -2.43 -2.02
CA ALA A 114 -1.32 -2.59 -1.31
C ALA A 114 -1.02 -2.88 0.17
N VAL A 115 -1.80 -2.29 1.05
CA VAL A 115 -1.77 -2.56 2.47
C VAL A 115 -2.60 -3.80 2.75
N MET A 116 -2.02 -4.69 3.54
CA MET A 116 -2.63 -5.95 3.92
C MET A 116 -3.03 -5.94 5.41
N PRO A 117 -4.05 -6.73 5.80
CA PRO A 117 -4.90 -7.54 4.94
C PRO A 117 -5.86 -6.68 4.09
N LEU A 118 -6.25 -7.21 2.92
CA LEU A 118 -7.33 -6.61 2.13
C LEU A 118 -8.65 -6.67 2.93
N PRO A 119 -9.61 -5.78 2.65
CA PRO A 119 -10.96 -5.87 3.23
C PRO A 119 -11.51 -7.28 3.18
N PRO A 120 -12.28 -7.76 4.16
CA PRO A 120 -13.03 -9.02 3.99
C PRO A 120 -13.93 -8.91 2.76
N ALA A 121 -14.17 -10.04 2.08
CA ALA A 121 -15.13 -10.05 0.98
C ALA A 121 -16.53 -9.79 1.54
N ASP A 122 -17.37 -9.06 0.81
CA ASP A 122 -18.79 -8.92 1.15
C ASP A 122 -19.41 -10.34 1.16
N GLY A 123 -19.50 -10.95 2.35
CA GLY A 123 -19.99 -12.32 2.52
C GLY A 123 -19.25 -13.18 3.56
N ASP A 124 -18.08 -12.76 4.07
CA ASP A 124 -17.47 -13.44 5.22
C ASP A 124 -18.17 -13.01 6.51
N GLU A 125 -19.30 -13.67 6.81
CA GLU A 125 -19.80 -13.75 8.18
C GLU A 125 -18.69 -14.36 9.05
N ILE A 126 -18.14 -13.54 9.94
CA ILE A 126 -17.31 -14.04 11.04
C ILE A 126 -18.25 -14.83 11.95
N PRO A 127 -18.01 -16.13 12.20
CA PRO A 127 -18.82 -16.93 13.11
C PRO A 127 -18.72 -16.45 14.56
#